data_AF-A0A1Q9XIR1-F1
#
_entry.id   AF-A0A1Q9XIR1-F1
#
_cell.length_a   1.000
_cell.length_b   1.000
_cell.length_c   1.000
_cell.angle_alpha   90.00
_cell.angle_beta   90.00
_cell.angle_gamma   90.00
#
_symmetry.space_group_name_H-M   'P 1'
#
loop_
_entity.id
_entity.type
_entity.pdbx_description
1 polymer ?
#
loop_
_entity_poly.entity_id
_entity_poly.type
_entity_poly.pdbx_seq_one_letter_code
_entity_poly.pdbx_strand_id
1 'polypeptide(L)'
;MIVTETAYSLDPTSLLDSLAGTDKLLIIQDLDGVCMDLVRDPLTRTLDAAYLQAARELDGHFQVLTNGEHIGSRGVNALVERAIGSTRRCQEQGLYLPGLAAGGVQLQDRHGRIAHTGVSAEELAFLGAAPAWLNESLKTLLRQAPYHLADHDIERLLASSVLDNPVSPTLNLNAFHHHWRDQPALYARIQVDGAGLLEQLLDRAAAQGLAQSFFVHYAPNLGRDAEGQERLRPAQGTAAGTTDLQLMLRGAVKEAGVLVILNRHYGQRTGTFPLGEDFNVRQAPASLDALLQLAVQRFDPHDMPRLVGVGDTLTSSPATTDAGSGTWLRGGSDRGFLTLVQELGKAFAQDNRVLYVDSSQGEVQRPGVNAAYLRDHPRDPWPALDGITDARDPLRLNTIFAGGPRQYLAFFRDLAKARQRG
;
A
#
# COMPACT_ATOMS: atom_id res chain seq x y z
N MET A 1 27.41 22.15 -0.33
CA MET A 1 27.63 21.62 -1.69
C MET A 1 26.34 20.91 -2.07
N ILE A 2 25.50 21.53 -2.90
CA ILE A 2 24.18 20.98 -3.25
C ILE A 2 24.42 19.97 -4.37
N VAL A 3 24.47 18.68 -4.02
CA VAL A 3 24.53 17.62 -5.03
C VAL A 3 23.17 17.56 -5.69
N THR A 4 23.10 17.98 -6.95
CA THR A 4 22.02 17.66 -7.89
C THR A 4 22.09 16.16 -8.18
N GLU A 5 21.64 15.33 -7.24
CA GLU A 5 21.59 13.87 -7.43
C GLU A 5 20.22 13.49 -8.01
N THR A 6 20.06 13.75 -9.31
CA THR A 6 18.89 13.30 -10.10
C THR A 6 19.09 11.91 -10.70
N ALA A 7 20.08 11.15 -10.24
CA ALA A 7 20.35 9.82 -10.79
C ALA A 7 19.58 8.75 -10.01
N TYR A 8 18.47 8.29 -10.60
CA TYR A 8 17.81 7.05 -10.17
C TYR A 8 18.75 5.87 -10.43
N SER A 9 19.08 5.08 -9.41
CA SER A 9 19.89 3.88 -9.59
C SER A 9 19.03 2.70 -10.05
N LEU A 10 19.49 2.01 -11.10
CA LEU A 10 18.95 0.70 -11.51
C LEU A 10 19.79 -0.47 -11.00
N ASP A 11 20.95 -0.19 -10.40
CA ASP A 11 21.83 -1.18 -9.81
C ASP A 11 21.70 -1.14 -8.27
N PRO A 12 21.22 -2.22 -7.64
CA PRO A 12 21.05 -2.27 -6.20
C PRO A 12 22.35 -2.63 -5.45
N THR A 13 23.48 -2.85 -6.12
CA THR A 13 24.72 -3.32 -5.47
C THR A 13 25.24 -2.35 -4.42
N SER A 14 25.35 -1.05 -4.75
CA SER A 14 25.80 -0.03 -3.78
C SER A 14 24.83 0.15 -2.61
N LEU A 15 23.53 -0.01 -2.87
CA LEU A 15 22.50 -0.01 -1.85
C LEU A 15 22.68 -1.21 -0.91
N LEU A 16 22.92 -2.41 -1.45
CA LEU A 16 23.13 -3.63 -0.68
C LEU A 16 24.28 -3.46 0.31
N ASP A 17 25.45 -3.04 -0.17
CA ASP A 17 26.64 -2.83 0.65
C ASP A 17 26.37 -1.79 1.75
N SER A 18 25.70 -0.70 1.38
CA SER A 18 25.35 0.38 2.31
C SER A 18 24.40 -0.08 3.42
N LEU A 19 23.38 -0.87 3.10
CA LEU A 19 22.41 -1.38 4.07
C LEU A 19 22.97 -2.53 4.92
N ALA A 20 23.84 -3.36 4.36
CA ALA A 20 24.48 -4.47 5.08
C ALA A 20 25.28 -3.97 6.30
N GLY A 21 26.04 -2.88 6.13
CA GLY A 21 26.83 -2.26 7.20
C GLY A 21 26.07 -1.28 8.11
N THR A 22 24.76 -1.10 7.93
CA THR A 22 23.98 -0.16 8.75
C THR A 22 23.60 -0.79 10.09
N ASP A 23 24.00 -0.19 11.20
CA ASP A 23 23.68 -0.66 12.56
C ASP A 23 22.16 -0.59 12.84
N LYS A 24 21.62 0.64 12.98
CA LYS A 24 20.18 0.89 13.19
C LYS A 24 19.46 0.93 11.85
N LEU A 25 19.03 -0.23 11.35
CA LEU A 25 18.23 -0.37 10.12
C LEU A 25 16.76 -0.70 10.43
N LEU A 26 15.85 -0.09 9.68
CA LEU A 26 14.43 -0.47 9.62
C LEU A 26 13.88 -0.35 8.19
N ILE A 27 13.41 -1.46 7.64
CA ILE A 27 12.78 -1.58 6.33
C ILE A 27 11.26 -1.65 6.54
N ILE A 28 10.54 -0.78 5.85
CA ILE A 28 9.07 -0.73 5.82
C ILE A 28 8.64 -0.89 4.37
N GLN A 29 7.92 -1.97 4.05
CA GLN A 29 7.51 -2.26 2.68
C GLN A 29 6.01 -2.52 2.54
N ASP A 30 5.45 -2.19 1.38
CA ASP A 30 4.21 -2.82 0.93
C ASP A 30 4.44 -4.28 0.49
N LEU A 31 3.36 -4.99 0.15
CA LEU A 31 3.39 -6.39 -0.22
C LEU A 31 3.07 -6.63 -1.71
N ASP A 32 1.83 -6.35 -2.11
CA ASP A 32 1.36 -6.55 -3.48
C ASP A 32 2.15 -5.64 -4.44
N GLY A 33 2.70 -6.21 -5.51
CA GLY A 33 3.58 -5.49 -6.44
C GLY A 33 5.01 -5.27 -5.96
N VAL A 34 5.33 -5.55 -4.69
CA VAL A 34 6.69 -5.44 -4.12
C VAL A 34 7.34 -6.81 -3.97
N CYS A 35 6.79 -7.67 -3.11
CA CYS A 35 7.31 -9.02 -2.84
C CYS A 35 6.48 -10.14 -3.47
N MET A 36 5.41 -9.78 -4.18
CA MET A 36 4.60 -10.68 -5.00
C MET A 36 4.06 -9.94 -6.21
N ASP A 37 3.76 -10.67 -7.28
CA ASP A 37 3.21 -10.08 -8.50
C ASP A 37 1.79 -9.56 -8.27
N LEU A 38 1.42 -8.48 -8.97
CA LEU A 38 0.03 -8.02 -9.02
C LEU A 38 -0.79 -8.99 -9.87
N VAL A 39 -1.80 -9.62 -9.26
CA VAL A 39 -2.72 -10.56 -9.92
C VAL A 39 -4.14 -10.00 -9.92
N ARG A 40 -4.98 -10.44 -10.86
CA ARG A 40 -6.38 -9.99 -10.94
C ARG A 40 -7.24 -10.55 -9.83
N ASP A 41 -7.03 -11.82 -9.47
CA ASP A 41 -7.71 -12.48 -8.37
C ASP A 41 -6.74 -12.62 -7.18
N PRO A 42 -6.98 -11.90 -6.07
CA PRO A 42 -6.13 -12.00 -4.89
C PRO A 42 -5.94 -13.42 -4.33
N LEU A 43 -6.80 -14.38 -4.68
CA LEU A 43 -6.63 -15.79 -4.28
C LEU A 43 -5.51 -16.52 -5.05
N THR A 44 -5.13 -16.04 -6.24
CA THR A 44 -4.07 -16.66 -7.06
C THR A 44 -2.66 -16.18 -6.70
N ARG A 45 -2.54 -15.24 -5.74
CA ARG A 45 -1.26 -14.76 -5.23
C ARG A 45 -0.41 -15.90 -4.70
N THR A 46 0.91 -15.72 -4.81
CA THR A 46 1.91 -16.63 -4.27
C THR A 46 3.03 -15.85 -3.57
N LEU A 47 3.69 -16.50 -2.61
CA LEU A 47 4.87 -15.97 -1.92
C LEU A 47 6.02 -16.95 -2.02
N ASP A 48 7.24 -16.42 -2.17
CA ASP A 48 8.47 -17.22 -2.19
C ASP A 48 8.84 -17.65 -0.75
N ALA A 49 8.96 -18.95 -0.51
CA ALA A 49 9.39 -19.47 0.79
C ALA A 49 10.78 -18.98 1.21
N ALA A 50 11.70 -18.75 0.26
CA ALA A 50 13.02 -18.18 0.53
C ALA A 50 12.94 -16.71 0.95
N TYR A 51 11.95 -15.96 0.45
CA TYR A 51 11.68 -14.60 0.91
C TYR A 51 11.18 -14.61 2.36
N LEU A 52 10.27 -15.53 2.71
CA LEU A 52 9.79 -15.67 4.09
C LEU A 52 10.92 -16.00 5.07
N GLN A 53 11.88 -16.83 4.65
CA GLN A 53 13.08 -17.09 5.46
C GLN A 53 13.94 -15.83 5.60
N ALA A 54 14.20 -15.10 4.51
CA ALA A 54 14.95 -13.85 4.58
C ALA A 54 14.27 -12.80 5.48
N ALA A 55 12.93 -12.70 5.45
CA ALA A 55 12.18 -11.81 6.32
C ALA A 55 12.34 -12.20 7.80
N ARG A 56 12.34 -13.50 8.11
CA ARG A 56 12.64 -14.03 9.44
C ARG A 56 14.06 -13.69 9.89
N GLU A 57 15.03 -13.74 8.98
CA GLU A 57 16.44 -13.43 9.27
C GLU A 57 16.67 -11.93 9.51
N LEU A 58 15.78 -11.08 8.99
CA LEU A 58 15.76 -9.63 9.20
C LEU A 58 14.85 -9.21 10.37
N ASP A 59 14.59 -10.10 11.32
CA ASP A 59 13.79 -9.79 12.51
C ASP A 59 14.31 -8.54 13.24
N GLY A 60 13.39 -7.69 13.71
CA GLY A 60 13.71 -6.39 14.32
C GLY A 60 14.20 -5.31 13.34
N HIS A 61 14.45 -5.66 12.06
CA HIS A 61 14.87 -4.72 11.00
C HIS A 61 13.85 -4.61 9.86
N PHE A 62 12.78 -5.39 9.89
CA PHE A 62 11.82 -5.50 8.81
C PHE A 62 10.39 -5.46 9.34
N GLN A 63 9.53 -4.66 8.70
CA GLN A 63 8.10 -4.61 8.95
C GLN A 63 7.36 -4.41 7.62
N VAL A 64 6.18 -5.02 7.50
CA VAL A 64 5.26 -4.76 6.39
C VAL A 64 4.28 -3.64 6.74
N LEU A 65 3.81 -2.93 5.73
CA LEU A 65 2.82 -1.86 5.84
C LEU A 65 1.94 -1.86 4.59
N THR A 66 0.78 -2.50 4.70
CA THR A 66 -0.10 -2.76 3.55
C THR A 66 -1.55 -2.33 3.81
N ASN A 67 -2.28 -2.05 2.73
CA ASN A 67 -3.74 -1.84 2.77
C ASN A 67 -4.51 -3.17 2.68
N GLY A 68 -3.87 -4.24 2.19
CA GLY A 68 -4.38 -5.60 2.32
C GLY A 68 -4.44 -6.07 3.77
N GLU A 69 -4.88 -7.30 4.02
CA GLU A 69 -5.01 -7.85 5.37
C GLU A 69 -4.06 -9.03 5.62
N HIS A 70 -3.66 -9.22 6.87
CA HIS A 70 -3.00 -10.44 7.33
C HIS A 70 -3.96 -11.63 7.35
N ILE A 71 -5.21 -11.43 7.79
CA ILE A 71 -6.25 -12.48 7.92
C ILE A 71 -7.39 -12.34 6.91
N GLY A 72 -8.37 -13.23 7.01
CA GLY A 72 -9.49 -13.35 6.08
C GLY A 72 -9.20 -14.36 4.97
N SER A 73 -10.21 -14.62 4.15
CA SER A 73 -10.15 -15.58 3.03
C SER A 73 -9.02 -15.24 2.04
N ARG A 74 -8.69 -13.95 1.92
CA ARG A 74 -7.68 -13.36 1.03
C ARG A 74 -6.51 -12.75 1.82
N GLY A 75 -6.37 -13.10 3.11
CA GLY A 75 -5.29 -12.60 3.95
C GLY A 75 -3.92 -13.17 3.58
N VAL A 76 -2.88 -12.40 3.88
CA VAL A 76 -1.48 -12.77 3.60
C VAL A 76 -1.04 -14.00 4.38
N ASN A 77 -1.59 -14.27 5.57
CA ASN A 77 -1.22 -15.43 6.38
C ASN A 77 -1.50 -16.75 5.65
N ALA A 78 -2.62 -16.83 4.91
CA ALA A 78 -2.92 -18.01 4.12
C ALA A 78 -1.89 -18.23 2.99
N LEU A 79 -1.31 -17.16 2.44
CA LEU A 79 -0.23 -17.23 1.46
C LEU A 79 1.06 -17.77 2.07
N VAL A 80 1.41 -17.26 3.26
CA VAL A 80 2.57 -17.72 4.04
C VAL A 80 2.44 -19.21 4.35
N GLU A 81 1.29 -19.63 4.84
CA GLU A 81 1.04 -21.04 5.21
C GLU A 81 1.08 -21.97 4.00
N ARG A 82 0.56 -21.55 2.85
CA ARG A 82 0.67 -22.31 1.59
C ARG A 82 2.11 -22.41 1.10
N ALA A 83 2.87 -21.31 1.14
CA ALA A 83 4.26 -21.29 0.70
C ALA A 83 5.17 -22.19 1.55
N ILE A 84 4.90 -22.28 2.85
CA ILE A 84 5.66 -23.11 3.79
C ILE A 84 5.12 -24.56 3.87
N GLY A 85 3.82 -24.75 3.61
CA GLY A 85 3.12 -26.03 3.71
C GLY A 85 2.75 -26.45 5.13
N SER A 86 2.82 -25.55 6.13
CA SER A 86 2.48 -25.88 7.52
C SER A 86 2.22 -24.64 8.40
N THR A 87 0.97 -24.45 8.83
CA THR A 87 0.56 -23.43 9.81
C THR A 87 1.35 -23.54 11.12
N ARG A 88 1.48 -24.76 11.65
CA ARG A 88 2.23 -25.01 12.89
C ARG A 88 3.68 -24.55 12.78
N ARG A 89 4.34 -24.89 11.66
CA ARG A 89 5.72 -24.45 11.40
C ARG A 89 5.82 -22.93 11.32
N CYS A 90 4.86 -22.28 10.67
CA CYS A 90 4.83 -20.81 10.58
C CYS A 90 4.78 -20.15 11.96
N GLN A 91 3.91 -20.64 12.84
CA GLN A 91 3.75 -20.13 14.21
C GLN A 91 4.99 -20.40 15.06
N GLU A 92 5.47 -21.66 15.10
CA GLU A 92 6.59 -22.06 15.96
C GLU A 92 7.91 -21.42 15.54
N GLN A 93 8.18 -21.26 14.24
CA GLN A 93 9.43 -20.68 13.72
C GLN A 93 9.37 -19.17 13.52
N GLY A 94 8.19 -18.56 13.71
CA GLY A 94 7.95 -17.15 13.51
C GLY A 94 8.20 -16.71 12.06
N LEU A 95 7.48 -17.32 11.11
CA LEU A 95 7.60 -17.11 9.66
C LEU A 95 6.52 -16.21 9.07
N TYR A 96 5.58 -15.71 9.88
CA TYR A 96 4.63 -14.71 9.40
C TYR A 96 5.34 -13.37 9.22
N LEU A 97 4.89 -12.58 8.26
CA LEU A 97 5.42 -11.25 8.02
C LEU A 97 4.91 -10.32 9.14
N PRO A 98 5.81 -9.76 9.98
CA PRO A 98 5.42 -8.84 11.05
C PRO A 98 5.16 -7.45 10.47
N GLY A 99 4.25 -6.71 11.07
CA GLY A 99 3.95 -5.35 10.63
C GLY A 99 2.50 -4.97 10.78
N LEU A 100 2.08 -4.06 9.92
CA LEU A 100 0.75 -3.48 9.91
C LEU A 100 0.05 -3.78 8.58
N ALA A 101 -1.20 -4.18 8.69
CA ALA A 101 -2.13 -4.38 7.60
C ALA A 101 -3.38 -3.50 7.76
N ALA A 102 -4.25 -3.50 6.76
CA ALA A 102 -5.46 -2.68 6.67
C ALA A 102 -5.19 -1.19 6.89
N GLY A 103 -4.10 -0.67 6.31
CA GLY A 103 -3.71 0.73 6.45
C GLY A 103 -3.19 1.11 7.84
N GLY A 104 -2.91 0.14 8.72
CA GLY A 104 -2.28 0.42 10.02
C GLY A 104 -3.00 -0.11 11.24
N VAL A 105 -4.23 -0.62 11.10
CA VAL A 105 -5.05 -1.03 12.26
C VAL A 105 -4.86 -2.48 12.65
N GLN A 106 -4.41 -3.34 11.73
CA GLN A 106 -4.20 -4.76 12.00
C GLN A 106 -2.71 -5.02 12.22
N LEU A 107 -2.30 -5.06 13.48
CA LEU A 107 -0.92 -5.33 13.88
C LEU A 107 -0.70 -6.83 14.00
N GLN A 108 0.38 -7.33 13.42
CA GLN A 108 0.79 -8.73 13.50
C GLN A 108 2.25 -8.88 13.96
N ASP A 109 2.50 -9.83 14.87
CA ASP A 109 3.86 -10.31 15.17
C ASP A 109 4.28 -11.46 14.25
N ARG A 110 5.58 -11.82 14.27
CA ARG A 110 6.13 -12.88 13.42
C ARG A 110 5.53 -14.27 13.69
N HIS A 111 4.83 -14.47 14.81
CA HIS A 111 4.18 -15.71 15.20
C HIS A 111 2.70 -15.76 14.81
N GLY A 112 2.18 -14.72 14.14
CA GLY A 112 0.79 -14.64 13.67
C GLY A 112 -0.19 -14.18 14.74
N ARG A 113 0.28 -13.57 15.84
CA ARG A 113 -0.61 -12.95 16.82
C ARG A 113 -1.06 -11.60 16.31
N ILE A 114 -2.38 -11.37 16.31
CA ILE A 114 -3.00 -10.17 15.74
C ILE A 114 -3.66 -9.33 16.82
N ALA A 115 -3.53 -8.02 16.70
CA ALA A 115 -4.26 -7.03 17.47
C ALA A 115 -4.87 -5.96 16.54
N HIS A 116 -6.07 -5.49 16.88
CA HIS A 116 -6.77 -4.40 16.20
C HIS A 116 -6.77 -3.15 17.10
N THR A 117 -5.63 -2.48 17.21
CA THR A 117 -5.49 -1.37 18.17
C THR A 117 -6.28 -0.15 17.74
N GLY A 118 -7.04 0.43 18.68
CA GLY A 118 -7.86 1.62 18.41
C GLY A 118 -9.16 1.38 17.64
N VAL A 119 -9.58 0.12 17.47
CA VAL A 119 -10.84 -0.23 16.76
C VAL A 119 -11.89 -0.72 17.75
N SER A 120 -13.12 -0.21 17.66
CA SER A 120 -14.23 -0.61 18.54
C SER A 120 -14.94 -1.88 18.05
N ALA A 121 -15.71 -2.52 18.94
CA ALA A 121 -16.51 -3.69 18.57
C ALA A 121 -17.64 -3.33 17.58
N GLU A 122 -18.22 -2.15 17.72
CA GLU A 122 -19.25 -1.61 16.82
C GLU A 122 -18.68 -1.35 15.43
N GLU A 123 -17.46 -0.81 15.35
CA GLU A 123 -16.77 -0.60 14.07
C GLU A 123 -16.49 -1.94 13.37
N LEU A 124 -15.98 -2.93 14.09
CA LEU A 124 -15.75 -4.28 13.54
C LEU A 124 -17.05 -4.94 13.09
N ALA A 125 -18.13 -4.82 13.86
CA ALA A 125 -19.44 -5.36 13.50
C ALA A 125 -20.00 -4.71 12.23
N PHE A 126 -19.83 -3.38 12.09
CA PHE A 126 -20.23 -2.66 10.89
C PHE A 126 -19.45 -3.13 9.64
N LEU A 127 -18.12 -3.22 9.74
CA LEU A 127 -17.26 -3.70 8.66
C LEU A 127 -17.61 -5.15 8.26
N GLY A 128 -17.84 -6.02 9.24
CA GLY A 128 -18.24 -7.42 8.98
C GLY A 128 -19.58 -7.56 8.26
N ALA A 129 -20.50 -6.59 8.40
CA ALA A 129 -21.79 -6.59 7.70
C ALA A 129 -21.73 -5.97 6.28
N ALA A 130 -20.69 -5.19 5.97
CA ALA A 130 -20.59 -4.45 4.71
C ALA A 130 -20.56 -5.35 3.46
N PRO A 131 -19.82 -6.48 3.39
CA PRO A 131 -19.80 -7.35 2.21
C PRO A 131 -21.17 -7.90 1.83
N ALA A 132 -21.97 -8.33 2.81
CA ALA A 132 -23.32 -8.85 2.55
C ALA A 132 -24.22 -7.77 1.93
N TRP A 133 -24.14 -6.54 2.44
CA TRP A 133 -24.89 -5.43 1.89
C TRP A 133 -24.41 -5.03 0.48
N LEU A 134 -23.09 -4.97 0.26
CA LEU A 134 -22.53 -4.66 -1.06
C LEU A 134 -22.98 -5.68 -2.11
N ASN A 135 -23.00 -6.97 -1.77
CA ASN A 135 -23.48 -8.02 -2.65
C ASN A 135 -24.94 -7.80 -3.06
N GLU A 136 -25.84 -7.58 -2.10
CA GLU A 136 -27.27 -7.38 -2.41
C GLU A 136 -27.52 -6.08 -3.20
N SER A 137 -26.83 -5.00 -2.85
CA SER A 137 -26.93 -3.71 -3.54
C SER A 137 -26.41 -3.78 -4.97
N LEU A 138 -25.23 -4.39 -5.19
CA LEU A 138 -24.67 -4.58 -6.54
C LEU A 138 -25.51 -5.54 -7.36
N LYS A 139 -26.00 -6.63 -6.78
CA LYS A 139 -26.90 -7.57 -7.47
C LYS A 139 -28.15 -6.87 -7.98
N THR A 140 -28.75 -6.01 -7.15
CA THR A 140 -29.91 -5.21 -7.53
C THR A 140 -29.57 -4.23 -8.65
N LEU A 141 -28.44 -3.52 -8.53
CA LEU A 141 -27.96 -2.56 -9.53
C LEU A 141 -27.73 -3.23 -10.90
N LEU A 142 -27.02 -4.36 -10.92
CA LEU A 142 -26.59 -5.05 -12.15
C LEU A 142 -27.74 -5.69 -12.94
N ARG A 143 -28.89 -5.95 -12.30
CA ARG A 143 -30.11 -6.44 -12.97
C ARG A 143 -30.84 -5.33 -13.74
N GLN A 144 -30.62 -4.07 -13.36
CA GLN A 144 -31.35 -2.93 -13.89
C GLN A 144 -30.61 -2.29 -15.09
N ALA A 145 -31.30 -1.39 -15.80
CA ALA A 145 -30.66 -0.56 -16.80
C ALA A 145 -29.56 0.31 -16.12
N PRO A 146 -28.39 0.51 -16.76
CA PRO A 146 -28.03 0.13 -18.13
C PRO A 146 -27.38 -1.25 -18.27
N TYR A 147 -27.20 -2.02 -17.18
CA TYR A 147 -26.40 -3.24 -17.17
C TYR A 147 -27.15 -4.48 -17.66
N HIS A 148 -28.37 -4.70 -17.18
CA HIS A 148 -29.24 -5.83 -17.54
C HIS A 148 -28.54 -7.20 -17.59
N LEU A 149 -27.66 -7.48 -16.62
CA LEU A 149 -26.95 -8.75 -16.57
C LEU A 149 -27.87 -9.89 -16.13
N ALA A 150 -27.63 -11.09 -16.68
CA ALA A 150 -28.28 -12.31 -16.22
C ALA A 150 -27.75 -12.73 -14.85
N ASP A 151 -28.59 -13.36 -14.03
CA ASP A 151 -28.24 -13.77 -12.66
C ASP A 151 -26.94 -14.59 -12.58
N HIS A 152 -26.72 -15.52 -13.50
CA HIS A 152 -25.49 -16.31 -13.55
C HIS A 152 -24.23 -15.44 -13.71
N ASP A 153 -24.27 -14.41 -14.56
CA ASP A 153 -23.12 -13.51 -14.76
C ASP A 153 -22.90 -12.62 -13.54
N ILE A 154 -23.99 -12.17 -12.91
CA ILE A 154 -23.93 -11.38 -11.68
C ILE A 154 -23.24 -12.16 -10.57
N GLU A 155 -23.68 -13.38 -10.27
CA GLU A 155 -23.09 -14.21 -9.20
C GLU A 155 -21.59 -14.44 -9.44
N ARG A 156 -21.21 -14.73 -10.69
CA ARG A 156 -19.80 -14.92 -11.07
C ARG A 156 -18.97 -13.66 -10.84
N LEU A 157 -19.47 -12.49 -11.21
CA LEU A 157 -18.76 -11.21 -11.04
C LEU A 157 -18.64 -10.84 -9.56
N LEU A 158 -19.74 -10.95 -8.80
CA LEU A 158 -19.77 -10.63 -7.38
C LEU A 158 -18.79 -11.47 -6.55
N ALA A 159 -18.69 -12.78 -6.84
CA ALA A 159 -17.78 -13.68 -6.13
C ALA A 159 -16.30 -13.23 -6.17
N SER A 160 -15.88 -12.57 -7.26
CA SER A 160 -14.54 -12.00 -7.43
C SER A 160 -14.42 -10.53 -7.01
N SER A 161 -15.54 -9.81 -6.93
CA SER A 161 -15.55 -8.35 -6.77
C SER A 161 -15.83 -7.87 -5.36
N VAL A 162 -16.64 -8.59 -4.57
CA VAL A 162 -16.91 -8.20 -3.18
C VAL A 162 -15.99 -9.00 -2.27
N LEU A 163 -14.96 -8.33 -1.76
CA LEU A 163 -13.95 -8.95 -0.91
C LEU A 163 -14.37 -8.79 0.56
N ASP A 164 -14.42 -9.92 1.27
CA ASP A 164 -14.85 -10.07 2.67
C ASP A 164 -13.73 -9.79 3.68
N ASN A 165 -12.85 -8.85 3.33
CA ASN A 165 -11.79 -8.32 4.19
C ASN A 165 -12.37 -7.86 5.54
N PRO A 166 -12.01 -8.51 6.68
CA PRO A 166 -12.59 -8.24 7.99
C PRO A 166 -12.56 -6.78 8.47
N VAL A 167 -11.51 -6.04 8.14
CA VAL A 167 -11.29 -4.66 8.61
C VAL A 167 -11.10 -3.64 7.48
N SER A 168 -11.07 -4.10 6.23
CA SER A 168 -11.11 -3.23 5.05
C SER A 168 -11.96 -3.82 3.90
N PRO A 169 -13.28 -4.03 4.08
CA PRO A 169 -14.17 -4.54 3.03
C PRO A 169 -13.95 -3.79 1.72
N THR A 170 -13.76 -4.54 0.64
CA THR A 170 -13.28 -3.97 -0.63
C THR A 170 -14.22 -4.37 -1.78
N LEU A 171 -14.57 -3.40 -2.61
CA LEU A 171 -15.15 -3.62 -3.93
C LEU A 171 -14.03 -3.54 -4.99
N ASN A 172 -13.68 -4.69 -5.56
CA ASN A 172 -12.70 -4.84 -6.63
C ASN A 172 -13.39 -4.89 -8.00
N LEU A 173 -12.99 -4.01 -8.91
CA LEU A 173 -13.61 -3.82 -10.22
C LEU A 173 -12.88 -4.53 -11.36
N ASN A 174 -11.80 -5.30 -11.10
CA ASN A 174 -11.05 -5.94 -12.18
C ASN A 174 -11.90 -6.93 -12.98
N ALA A 175 -12.76 -7.69 -12.31
CA ALA A 175 -13.67 -8.62 -12.98
C ALA A 175 -14.66 -7.90 -13.90
N PHE A 176 -15.18 -6.74 -13.46
CA PHE A 176 -16.05 -5.90 -14.28
C PHE A 176 -15.32 -5.26 -15.46
N HIS A 177 -14.09 -4.77 -15.26
CA HIS A 177 -13.25 -4.24 -16.33
C HIS A 177 -13.05 -5.26 -17.45
N HIS A 178 -12.77 -6.52 -17.06
CA HIS A 178 -12.61 -7.59 -18.02
C HIS A 178 -13.91 -7.94 -18.74
N HIS A 179 -15.03 -8.02 -18.00
CA HIS A 179 -16.33 -8.35 -18.55
C HIS A 179 -16.81 -7.31 -19.59
N TRP A 180 -16.60 -6.02 -19.31
CA TRP A 180 -16.97 -4.92 -20.19
C TRP A 180 -15.80 -4.36 -21.00
N ARG A 181 -14.80 -5.18 -21.32
CA ARG A 181 -13.65 -4.79 -22.16
C ARG A 181 -14.05 -4.11 -23.48
N ASP A 182 -15.15 -4.57 -24.09
CA ASP A 182 -15.66 -4.07 -25.37
C ASP A 182 -16.81 -3.06 -25.17
N GLN A 183 -17.13 -2.71 -23.92
CA GLN A 183 -18.17 -1.76 -23.52
C GLN A 183 -17.63 -0.77 -22.46
N PRO A 184 -16.59 0.02 -22.77
CA PRO A 184 -15.88 0.85 -21.79
C PRO A 184 -16.77 1.90 -21.10
N ALA A 185 -17.88 2.32 -21.75
CA ALA A 185 -18.86 3.21 -21.13
C ALA A 185 -19.60 2.55 -19.96
N LEU A 186 -19.92 1.25 -20.04
CA LEU A 186 -20.53 0.51 -18.93
C LEU A 186 -19.51 0.30 -17.80
N TYR A 187 -18.25 0.05 -18.14
CA TYR A 187 -17.20 -0.07 -17.14
C TYR A 187 -16.97 1.26 -16.39
N ALA A 188 -16.87 2.38 -17.10
CA ALA A 188 -16.76 3.69 -16.49
C ALA A 188 -17.98 3.99 -15.59
N ARG A 189 -19.17 3.53 -15.99
CA ARG A 189 -20.38 3.68 -15.20
C ARG A 189 -20.35 2.87 -13.90
N ILE A 190 -19.96 1.59 -13.92
CA ILE A 190 -19.90 0.78 -12.70
C ILE A 190 -18.86 1.29 -11.72
N GLN A 191 -17.80 1.94 -12.21
CA GLN A 191 -16.80 2.58 -11.36
C GLN A 191 -17.42 3.74 -10.54
N VAL A 192 -18.27 4.55 -11.17
CA VAL A 192 -19.01 5.63 -10.48
C VAL A 192 -20.11 5.08 -9.57
N ASP A 193 -20.91 4.12 -10.06
CA ASP A 193 -21.98 3.54 -9.26
C ASP A 193 -21.42 2.77 -8.04
N GLY A 194 -20.28 2.09 -8.20
CA GLY A 194 -19.53 1.45 -7.11
C GLY A 194 -19.11 2.45 -6.04
N ALA A 195 -18.52 3.58 -6.42
CA ALA A 195 -18.20 4.66 -5.47
C ALA A 195 -19.45 5.16 -4.73
N GLY A 196 -20.57 5.33 -5.44
CA GLY A 196 -21.85 5.70 -4.85
C GLY A 196 -22.40 4.67 -3.82
N LEU A 197 -22.12 3.38 -4.00
CA LEU A 197 -22.48 2.35 -3.02
C LEU A 197 -21.61 2.44 -1.76
N LEU A 198 -20.33 2.78 -1.89
CA LEU A 198 -19.45 2.98 -0.73
C LEU A 198 -19.86 4.24 0.05
N GLU A 199 -20.26 5.32 -0.62
CA GLU A 199 -20.83 6.50 0.03
C GLU A 199 -22.11 6.16 0.81
N GLN A 200 -22.99 5.33 0.24
CA GLN A 200 -24.16 4.83 0.97
C GLN A 200 -23.79 4.00 2.21
N LEU A 201 -22.67 3.26 2.20
CA LEU A 201 -22.18 2.63 3.41
C LEU A 201 -21.74 3.66 4.46
N LEU A 202 -21.08 4.76 4.06
CA LEU A 202 -20.75 5.84 5.00
C LEU A 202 -22.00 6.47 5.62
N ASP A 203 -23.05 6.69 4.83
CA ASP A 203 -24.33 7.19 5.33
C ASP A 203 -24.99 6.22 6.33
N ARG A 204 -24.92 4.91 6.05
CA ARG A 204 -25.42 3.87 6.97
C ARG A 204 -24.60 3.77 8.24
N ALA A 205 -23.28 3.97 8.16
CA ALA A 205 -22.43 4.08 9.34
C ALA A 205 -22.84 5.30 10.18
N ALA A 206 -23.05 6.45 9.54
CA ALA A 206 -23.50 7.67 10.21
C ALA A 206 -24.84 7.48 10.93
N ALA A 207 -25.80 6.80 10.30
CA ALA A 207 -27.09 6.45 10.90
C ALA A 207 -26.98 5.52 12.12
N GLN A 208 -25.87 4.78 12.26
CA GLN A 208 -25.55 3.92 13.40
C GLN A 208 -24.65 4.62 14.45
N GLY A 209 -24.39 5.93 14.30
CA GLY A 209 -23.53 6.69 15.21
C GLY A 209 -22.04 6.60 14.90
N LEU A 210 -21.66 6.04 13.75
CA LEU A 210 -20.27 5.82 13.31
C LEU A 210 -19.83 6.82 12.22
N ALA A 211 -20.39 8.03 12.20
CA ALA A 211 -20.20 9.02 11.13
C ALA A 211 -18.73 9.43 10.88
N GLN A 212 -17.87 9.30 11.89
CA GLN A 212 -16.45 9.66 11.81
C GLN A 212 -15.53 8.43 11.84
N SER A 213 -16.09 7.22 11.77
CA SER A 213 -15.31 6.00 11.90
C SER A 213 -14.61 5.59 10.62
N PHE A 214 -15.18 5.91 9.45
CA PHE A 214 -14.74 5.36 8.16
C PHE A 214 -14.46 6.44 7.10
N PHE A 215 -13.79 6.02 6.04
CA PHE A 215 -13.61 6.73 4.78
C PHE A 215 -13.44 5.72 3.63
N VAL A 216 -13.50 6.18 2.38
CA VAL A 216 -13.25 5.35 1.20
C VAL A 216 -11.84 5.61 0.69
N HIS A 217 -11.06 4.53 0.54
CA HIS A 217 -9.76 4.55 -0.12
C HIS A 217 -9.88 4.02 -1.54
N TYR A 218 -9.30 4.73 -2.50
CA TYR A 218 -9.27 4.39 -3.91
C TYR A 218 -7.87 3.96 -4.33
N ALA A 219 -7.74 2.79 -4.97
CA ALA A 219 -6.47 2.35 -5.55
C ALA A 219 -6.59 1.95 -7.03
N PRO A 220 -5.73 2.50 -7.92
CA PRO A 220 -4.99 3.75 -7.75
C PRO A 220 -5.92 4.98 -7.58
N ASN A 221 -5.44 6.04 -6.93
CA ASN A 221 -6.08 7.36 -6.87
C ASN A 221 -5.25 8.45 -7.57
N LEU A 222 -5.83 9.66 -7.70
CA LEU A 222 -5.21 10.86 -8.24
C LEU A 222 -4.87 11.89 -7.14
N GLY A 223 -4.60 11.42 -5.93
CA GLY A 223 -4.39 12.27 -4.76
C GLY A 223 -5.71 12.69 -4.10
N ARG A 224 -5.72 13.85 -3.45
CA ARG A 224 -6.89 14.36 -2.73
C ARG A 224 -7.46 15.63 -3.35
N ASP A 225 -8.73 15.91 -3.10
CA ASP A 225 -9.38 17.17 -3.45
C ASP A 225 -9.21 18.25 -2.38
N ALA A 226 -9.87 19.39 -2.58
CA ALA A 226 -9.78 20.53 -1.67
C ALA A 226 -10.44 20.24 -0.31
N GLU A 227 -11.40 19.31 -0.31
CA GLU A 227 -12.12 18.80 0.84
C GLU A 227 -11.35 17.68 1.56
N GLY A 228 -10.21 17.25 1.01
CA GLY A 228 -9.33 16.22 1.57
C GLY A 228 -9.76 14.79 1.28
N GLN A 229 -10.74 14.59 0.38
CA GLN A 229 -11.24 13.29 -0.07
C GLN A 229 -10.37 12.76 -1.21
N GLU A 230 -10.24 11.43 -1.31
CA GLU A 230 -9.45 10.83 -2.39
C GLU A 230 -10.15 10.97 -3.75
N ARG A 231 -9.37 11.31 -4.76
CA ARG A 231 -9.84 11.45 -6.14
C ARG A 231 -9.76 10.10 -6.85
N LEU A 232 -10.91 9.58 -7.25
CA LEU A 232 -11.01 8.44 -8.14
C LEU A 232 -10.26 8.74 -9.47
N ARG A 233 -9.49 7.76 -9.96
CA ARG A 233 -8.88 7.79 -11.28
C ARG A 233 -9.87 7.20 -12.29
N PRO A 234 -10.46 7.99 -13.21
CA PRO A 234 -11.45 7.47 -14.13
C PRO A 234 -10.84 6.45 -15.09
N ALA A 235 -11.63 5.47 -15.49
CA ALA A 235 -11.32 4.60 -16.62
C ALA A 235 -11.15 5.43 -17.91
N GLN A 236 -10.09 5.16 -18.68
CA GLN A 236 -9.81 5.88 -19.92
C GLN A 236 -9.25 4.94 -20.99
N GLY A 237 -9.95 4.79 -22.11
CA GLY A 237 -9.54 3.89 -23.19
C GLY A 237 -9.43 2.45 -22.68
N THR A 238 -8.23 1.88 -22.77
CA THR A 238 -7.94 0.53 -22.25
C THR A 238 -7.49 0.52 -20.78
N ALA A 239 -7.30 1.69 -20.17
CA ALA A 239 -6.85 1.80 -18.78
C ALA A 239 -8.03 1.69 -17.81
N ALA A 240 -7.92 0.76 -16.87
CA ALA A 240 -8.97 0.47 -15.89
C ALA A 240 -9.25 1.63 -14.91
N GLY A 241 -8.28 2.54 -14.70
CA GLY A 241 -8.40 3.57 -13.65
C GLY A 241 -8.38 2.95 -12.24
N THR A 242 -9.16 3.51 -11.32
CA THR A 242 -9.37 2.94 -9.98
C THR A 242 -10.09 1.60 -10.07
N THR A 243 -9.52 0.57 -9.47
CA THR A 243 -10.13 -0.77 -9.47
C THR A 243 -10.49 -1.24 -8.06
N ASP A 244 -9.78 -0.78 -7.03
CA ASP A 244 -10.12 -1.10 -5.65
C ASP A 244 -10.78 0.11 -4.96
N LEU A 245 -11.95 -0.15 -4.37
CA LEU A 245 -12.69 0.78 -3.53
C LEU A 245 -12.80 0.14 -2.15
N GLN A 246 -12.01 0.60 -1.19
CA GLN A 246 -11.92 0.00 0.13
C GLN A 246 -12.62 0.88 1.17
N LEU A 247 -13.52 0.30 1.95
CA LEU A 247 -14.05 0.95 3.14
C LEU A 247 -13.03 0.79 4.27
N MET A 248 -12.38 1.88 4.66
CA MET A 248 -11.30 1.86 5.64
C MET A 248 -11.65 2.66 6.90
N LEU A 249 -11.08 2.27 8.03
CA LEU A 249 -11.18 3.01 9.28
C LEU A 249 -10.42 4.34 9.16
N ARG A 250 -11.04 5.46 9.54
CA ARG A 250 -10.40 6.78 9.54
C ARG A 250 -9.04 6.76 10.26
N GLY A 251 -8.03 7.41 9.69
CA GLY A 251 -6.67 7.37 10.22
C GLY A 251 -5.88 6.09 9.88
N ALA A 252 -6.52 5.03 9.37
CA ALA A 252 -5.84 3.85 8.82
C ALA A 252 -5.24 4.18 7.45
N VAL A 253 -4.22 5.03 7.47
CA VAL A 253 -3.43 5.40 6.31
C VAL A 253 -1.97 5.02 6.57
N LYS A 254 -1.26 4.58 5.52
CA LYS A 254 0.09 4.03 5.66
C LYS A 254 1.06 5.03 6.33
N GLU A 255 0.91 6.33 6.09
CA GLU A 255 1.76 7.36 6.72
C GLU A 255 1.72 7.30 8.25
N ALA A 256 0.53 7.15 8.83
CA ALA A 256 0.37 6.99 10.27
C ALA A 256 1.02 5.68 10.76
N GLY A 257 0.91 4.61 9.95
CA GLY A 257 1.54 3.32 10.23
C GLY A 257 3.07 3.39 10.35
N VAL A 258 3.74 4.29 9.62
CA VAL A 258 5.19 4.51 9.77
C VAL A 258 5.54 4.93 11.20
N LEU A 259 4.79 5.85 11.81
CA LEU A 259 5.06 6.28 13.18
C LEU A 259 4.73 5.20 14.21
N VAL A 260 3.70 4.38 13.97
CA VAL A 260 3.39 3.22 14.83
C VAL A 260 4.55 2.22 14.79
N ILE A 261 5.02 1.87 13.60
CA ILE A 261 6.17 0.97 13.41
C ILE A 261 7.42 1.55 14.07
N LEU A 262 7.72 2.83 13.86
CA LEU A 262 8.87 3.50 14.44
C LEU A 262 8.81 3.56 15.98
N ASN A 263 7.64 3.87 16.54
CA ASN A 263 7.42 3.89 17.99
C ASN A 263 7.68 2.52 18.63
N ARG A 264 7.18 1.45 17.98
CA ARG A 264 7.43 0.07 18.43
C ARG A 264 8.90 -0.32 18.30
N HIS A 265 9.55 0.10 17.21
CA HIS A 265 10.96 -0.14 16.98
C HIS A 265 11.84 0.50 18.06
N TYR A 266 11.53 1.73 18.47
CA TYR A 266 12.17 2.37 19.62
C TYR A 266 11.91 1.59 20.90
N GLY A 267 10.64 1.27 21.20
CA GLY A 267 10.28 0.51 22.41
C GLY A 267 11.02 -0.82 22.53
N GLN A 268 11.19 -1.55 21.43
CA GLN A 268 11.93 -2.82 21.40
C GLN A 268 13.43 -2.67 21.68
N ARG A 269 14.04 -1.53 21.34
CA ARG A 269 15.50 -1.32 21.48
C ARG A 269 15.89 -0.56 22.72
N THR A 270 15.09 0.40 23.14
CA THR A 270 15.40 1.32 24.25
C THR A 270 14.54 1.05 25.48
N GLY A 271 13.49 0.21 25.37
CA GLY A 271 12.49 0.01 26.41
C GLY A 271 11.52 1.17 26.57
N THR A 272 11.66 2.25 25.79
CA THR A 272 10.80 3.44 25.84
C THR A 272 10.06 3.63 24.53
N PHE A 273 8.75 3.84 24.60
CA PHE A 273 7.89 4.15 23.45
C PHE A 273 7.66 5.66 23.39
N PRO A 274 8.31 6.42 22.49
CA PRO A 274 8.23 7.89 22.49
C PRO A 274 6.84 8.49 22.34
N LEU A 275 5.92 7.75 21.71
CA LEU A 275 4.52 8.12 21.51
C LEU A 275 3.56 7.43 22.50
N GLY A 276 4.09 6.60 23.41
CA GLY A 276 3.33 5.73 24.31
C GLY A 276 3.18 4.30 23.74
N GLU A 277 3.10 3.30 24.61
CA GLU A 277 3.04 1.88 24.22
C GLU A 277 1.79 1.55 23.40
N ASP A 278 0.67 2.19 23.72
CA ASP A 278 -0.63 2.00 23.07
C ASP A 278 -0.84 2.89 21.82
N PHE A 279 0.20 3.61 21.38
CA PHE A 279 0.08 4.50 20.22
C PHE A 279 -0.34 3.74 18.96
N ASN A 280 -1.40 4.22 18.31
CA ASN A 280 -1.95 3.62 17.11
C ASN A 280 -2.37 4.68 16.08
N VAL A 281 -2.72 4.23 14.87
CA VAL A 281 -3.00 5.11 13.74
C VAL A 281 -4.20 6.05 13.95
N ARG A 282 -5.11 5.74 14.88
CA ARG A 282 -6.26 6.60 15.22
C ARG A 282 -5.87 7.83 16.02
N GLN A 283 -4.73 7.79 16.68
CA GLN A 283 -4.19 8.91 17.47
C GLN A 283 -3.18 9.73 16.66
N ALA A 284 -2.77 9.25 15.49
CA ALA A 284 -1.81 9.93 14.64
C ALA A 284 -2.44 11.17 13.98
N PRO A 285 -1.67 12.26 13.83
CA PRO A 285 -2.10 13.41 13.03
C PRO A 285 -2.43 13.02 11.58
N ALA A 286 -3.40 13.71 10.98
CA ALA A 286 -3.87 13.40 9.63
C ALA A 286 -2.98 13.94 8.49
N SER A 287 -2.17 14.96 8.75
CA SER A 287 -1.30 15.58 7.73
C SER A 287 0.14 15.11 7.85
N LEU A 288 0.83 15.02 6.72
CA LEU A 288 2.24 14.63 6.66
C LEU A 288 3.13 15.58 7.48
N ASP A 289 2.88 16.89 7.42
CA ASP A 289 3.63 17.88 8.20
C ASP A 289 3.46 17.67 9.72
N ALA A 290 2.24 17.36 10.15
CA ALA A 290 1.97 17.11 11.57
C ALA A 290 2.54 15.76 12.04
N LEU A 291 2.56 14.74 11.18
CA LEU A 291 3.25 13.47 11.43
C LEU A 291 4.76 13.70 11.60
N LEU A 292 5.38 14.46 10.68
CA LEU A 292 6.79 14.81 10.74
C LEU A 292 7.11 15.63 12.00
N GLN A 293 6.27 16.63 12.32
CA GLN A 293 6.43 17.45 13.52
C GLN A 293 6.32 16.61 14.79
N LEU A 294 5.34 15.71 14.87
CA LEU A 294 5.21 14.78 15.98
C LEU A 294 6.48 13.93 16.14
N ALA A 295 7.03 13.45 15.02
CA ALA A 295 8.24 12.65 15.06
C ALA A 295 9.43 13.45 15.61
N VAL A 296 9.70 14.63 15.05
CA VAL A 296 10.79 15.53 15.48
C VAL A 296 10.68 15.90 16.97
N GLN A 297 9.46 16.05 17.48
CA GLN A 297 9.25 16.40 18.89
C GLN A 297 9.47 15.25 19.88
N ARG A 298 9.33 14.00 19.43
CA ARG A 298 9.21 12.85 20.34
C ARG A 298 10.37 11.86 20.22
N PHE A 299 10.89 11.62 19.03
CA PHE A 299 11.95 10.63 18.83
C PHE A 299 13.34 11.24 19.05
N ASP A 300 14.19 10.51 19.78
CA ASP A 300 15.59 10.89 19.94
C ASP A 300 16.36 10.64 18.63
N PRO A 301 17.02 11.66 18.03
CA PRO A 301 17.83 11.49 16.83
C PRO A 301 18.95 10.48 16.95
N HIS A 302 19.49 10.24 18.15
CA HIS A 302 20.55 9.27 18.37
C HIS A 302 20.09 7.83 18.06
N ASP A 303 18.81 7.54 18.34
CA ASP A 303 18.21 6.21 18.16
C ASP A 303 17.45 6.06 16.85
N MET A 304 17.40 7.11 16.03
CA MET A 304 16.67 7.08 14.76
C MET A 304 17.32 6.07 13.81
N PRO A 305 16.62 5.01 13.40
CA PRO A 305 17.15 4.11 12.39
C PRO A 305 17.22 4.82 11.05
N ARG A 306 18.15 4.36 10.21
CA ARG A 306 18.04 4.56 8.77
C ARG A 306 16.81 3.80 8.29
N LEU A 307 15.85 4.53 7.73
CA LEU A 307 14.62 3.98 7.19
C LEU A 307 14.77 3.63 5.71
N VAL A 308 14.20 2.51 5.32
CA VAL A 308 14.04 2.11 3.92
C VAL A 308 12.56 1.91 3.66
N GLY A 309 11.97 2.78 2.85
CA GLY A 309 10.59 2.66 2.38
C GLY A 309 10.55 1.97 1.02
N VAL A 310 9.71 0.95 0.85
CA VAL A 310 9.59 0.20 -0.41
C VAL A 310 8.13 0.12 -0.85
N GLY A 311 7.84 0.59 -2.05
CA GLY A 311 6.50 0.54 -2.64
C GLY A 311 6.53 0.34 -4.16
N ASP A 312 5.35 0.15 -4.74
CA ASP A 312 5.14 -0.05 -6.18
C ASP A 312 4.08 0.93 -6.73
N THR A 313 3.20 1.44 -5.87
CA THR A 313 2.00 2.14 -6.30
C THR A 313 2.17 3.66 -6.12
N LEU A 314 2.71 4.28 -7.17
CA LEU A 314 2.77 5.73 -7.35
C LEU A 314 2.05 6.14 -8.62
N THR A 315 1.31 7.24 -8.57
CA THR A 315 0.72 7.86 -9.76
C THR A 315 1.14 9.31 -9.87
N SER A 316 1.41 9.74 -11.10
CA SER A 316 1.47 11.15 -11.47
C SER A 316 0.80 11.33 -12.83
N SER A 317 -0.09 12.32 -12.95
CA SER A 317 -0.82 12.59 -14.20
C SER A 317 -0.97 14.08 -14.39
N PRO A 318 -0.75 14.60 -15.62
CA PRO A 318 -0.96 16.01 -15.90
C PRO A 318 -2.45 16.31 -15.81
N ALA A 319 -2.79 17.46 -15.23
CA ALA A 319 -4.14 17.99 -15.20
C ALA A 319 -4.14 19.45 -15.63
N THR A 320 -5.04 19.78 -16.55
CA THR A 320 -5.28 21.16 -16.96
C THR A 320 -6.31 21.76 -16.02
N THR A 321 -5.95 22.84 -15.34
CA THR A 321 -6.91 23.63 -14.56
C THR A 321 -7.86 24.39 -15.48
N ASP A 322 -9.03 24.79 -14.98
CA ASP A 322 -9.99 25.61 -15.73
C ASP A 322 -9.38 26.94 -16.22
N ALA A 323 -8.34 27.43 -15.53
CA ALA A 323 -7.53 28.59 -15.92
C ALA A 323 -6.49 28.32 -17.02
N GLY A 324 -6.46 27.12 -17.60
CA GLY A 324 -5.51 26.71 -18.64
C GLY A 324 -4.09 26.43 -18.13
N SER A 325 -3.83 26.54 -16.82
CA SER A 325 -2.52 26.24 -16.24
C SER A 325 -2.34 24.74 -15.98
N GLY A 326 -1.18 24.19 -16.34
CA GLY A 326 -0.85 22.77 -16.16
C GLY A 326 -0.39 22.44 -14.75
N THR A 327 -1.16 21.62 -14.05
CA THR A 327 -0.85 21.05 -12.73
C THR A 327 -0.59 19.55 -12.83
N TRP A 328 -0.07 18.94 -11.77
CA TRP A 328 0.10 17.49 -11.68
C TRP A 328 -0.78 16.96 -10.56
N LEU A 329 -1.59 15.95 -10.86
CA LEU A 329 -2.31 15.15 -9.87
C LEU A 329 -1.43 13.96 -9.50
N ARG A 330 -1.19 13.79 -8.20
CA ARG A 330 -0.24 12.82 -7.67
C ARG A 330 -0.91 12.01 -6.58
N GLY A 331 -0.90 10.70 -6.75
CA GLY A 331 -1.53 9.77 -5.83
C GLY A 331 -0.76 8.46 -5.73
N GLY A 332 -1.49 7.41 -5.39
CA GLY A 332 -0.95 6.08 -5.13
C GLY A 332 -0.88 5.80 -3.62
N SER A 333 -1.24 4.57 -3.25
CA SER A 333 -1.35 4.12 -1.85
C SER A 333 -0.04 4.21 -1.08
N ASP A 334 1.10 4.16 -1.78
CA ASP A 334 2.42 4.16 -1.16
C ASP A 334 3.02 5.57 -1.02
N ARG A 335 2.46 6.54 -1.76
CA ARG A 335 3.06 7.86 -1.93
C ARG A 335 3.33 8.56 -0.61
N GLY A 336 2.33 8.65 0.26
CA GLY A 336 2.50 9.43 1.47
C GLY A 336 3.49 8.77 2.43
N PHE A 337 3.48 7.44 2.58
CA PHE A 337 4.40 6.80 3.54
C PHE A 337 5.84 6.86 3.03
N LEU A 338 6.06 6.70 1.71
CA LEU A 338 7.36 6.89 1.09
C LEU A 338 7.84 8.34 1.23
N THR A 339 6.92 9.30 1.11
CA THR A 339 7.21 10.73 1.36
C THR A 339 7.61 10.94 2.82
N LEU A 340 6.89 10.36 3.78
CA LEU A 340 7.22 10.49 5.20
C LEU A 340 8.58 9.86 5.52
N VAL A 341 8.91 8.70 4.96
CA VAL A 341 10.25 8.09 5.08
C VAL A 341 11.35 9.03 4.59
N GLN A 342 11.14 9.67 3.42
CA GLN A 342 12.08 10.65 2.87
C GLN A 342 12.24 11.86 3.81
N GLU A 343 11.13 12.46 4.27
CA GLU A 343 11.17 13.66 5.10
C GLU A 343 11.75 13.39 6.49
N LEU A 344 11.49 12.22 7.07
CA LEU A 344 12.17 11.78 8.31
C LEU A 344 13.69 11.69 8.11
N GLY A 345 14.15 11.24 6.93
CA GLY A 345 15.58 11.19 6.61
C GLY A 345 16.22 12.57 6.65
N LYS A 346 15.56 13.54 6.03
CA LYS A 346 16.00 14.94 6.06
C LYS A 346 15.99 15.52 7.47
N ALA A 347 14.89 15.32 8.22
CA ALA A 347 14.70 15.91 9.54
C ALA A 347 15.68 15.36 10.60
N PHE A 348 16.06 14.09 10.50
CA PHE A 348 16.95 13.41 11.44
C PHE A 348 18.38 13.21 10.90
N ALA A 349 18.70 13.83 9.76
CA ALA A 349 19.98 13.68 9.06
C ALA A 349 20.37 12.21 8.81
N GLN A 350 19.38 11.37 8.51
CA GLN A 350 19.56 9.96 8.16
C GLN A 350 19.54 9.79 6.64
N ASP A 351 20.39 8.89 6.14
CA ASP A 351 20.43 8.52 4.71
C ASP A 351 19.29 7.55 4.36
N ASN A 352 18.05 7.95 4.60
CA ASN A 352 16.88 7.14 4.31
C ASN A 352 16.75 6.88 2.81
N ARG A 353 16.22 5.70 2.45
CA ARG A 353 16.09 5.27 1.07
C ARG A 353 14.63 4.98 0.70
N VAL A 354 14.20 5.53 -0.42
CA VAL A 354 12.92 5.28 -1.06
C VAL A 354 13.16 4.38 -2.27
N LEU A 355 12.70 3.14 -2.18
CA LEU A 355 12.86 2.13 -3.22
C LEU A 355 11.54 1.95 -3.97
N TYR A 356 11.63 1.83 -5.29
CA TYR A 356 10.47 1.58 -6.15
C TYR A 356 10.61 0.24 -6.86
N VAL A 357 9.57 -0.59 -6.80
CA VAL A 357 9.50 -1.85 -7.54
C VAL A 357 8.57 -1.67 -8.73
N ASP A 358 9.07 -1.97 -9.94
CA ASP A 358 8.24 -1.93 -11.13
C ASP A 358 7.30 -3.14 -11.18
N SER A 359 6.06 -2.95 -10.79
CA SER A 359 5.02 -3.98 -10.77
C SER A 359 4.22 -4.08 -12.08
N SER A 360 4.61 -3.36 -13.14
CA SER A 360 3.87 -3.29 -14.41
C SER A 360 3.82 -4.60 -15.21
N GLN A 361 4.67 -5.57 -14.87
CA GLN A 361 4.73 -6.88 -15.53
C GLN A 361 3.67 -7.88 -15.01
N GLY A 362 2.85 -7.48 -14.03
CA GLY A 362 1.77 -8.29 -13.48
C GLY A 362 0.52 -8.37 -14.36
N GLU A 363 -0.53 -9.01 -13.85
CA GLU A 363 -1.82 -9.14 -14.55
C GLU A 363 -2.68 -7.87 -14.47
N VAL A 364 -2.39 -7.01 -13.49
CA VAL A 364 -3.03 -5.71 -13.26
C VAL A 364 -2.20 -4.61 -13.92
N GLN A 365 -2.86 -3.75 -14.68
CA GLN A 365 -2.17 -2.69 -15.42
C GLN A 365 -1.64 -1.60 -14.48
N ARG A 366 -0.31 -1.39 -14.50
CA ARG A 366 0.37 -0.26 -13.85
C ARG A 366 1.27 0.47 -14.86
N PRO A 367 1.57 1.76 -14.65
CA PRO A 367 2.65 2.42 -15.37
C PRO A 367 3.96 1.67 -15.14
N GLY A 368 4.75 1.45 -16.19
CA GLY A 368 6.02 0.72 -16.13
C GLY A 368 7.22 1.64 -16.32
N VAL A 369 8.38 1.19 -15.86
CA VAL A 369 9.64 1.95 -15.97
C VAL A 369 10.34 1.60 -17.28
N ASN A 370 10.62 2.61 -18.11
CA ASN A 370 11.48 2.41 -19.28
C ASN A 370 12.96 2.41 -18.87
N ALA A 371 13.43 1.26 -18.39
CA ALA A 371 14.79 1.10 -17.88
C ALA A 371 15.88 1.40 -18.92
N ALA A 372 15.63 1.13 -20.20
CA ALA A 372 16.57 1.44 -21.28
C ALA A 372 16.71 2.96 -21.44
N TYR A 373 15.58 3.67 -21.55
CA TYR A 373 15.59 5.13 -21.63
C TYR A 373 16.26 5.77 -20.41
N LEU A 374 15.97 5.26 -19.21
CA LEU A 374 16.55 5.78 -17.97
C LEU A 374 18.08 5.65 -17.90
N ARG A 375 18.64 4.56 -18.46
CA ARG A 375 20.10 4.39 -18.58
C ARG A 375 20.72 5.35 -19.59
N ASP A 376 20.05 5.55 -20.71
CA ASP A 376 20.56 6.38 -21.81
C ASP A 376 20.41 7.89 -21.51
N HIS A 377 19.42 8.26 -20.68
CA HIS A 377 19.05 9.66 -20.41
C HIS A 377 18.97 9.98 -18.89
N PRO A 378 20.06 9.78 -18.11
CA PRO A 378 20.03 9.95 -16.65
C PRO A 378 19.77 11.38 -16.18
N ARG A 379 19.92 12.38 -17.06
CA ARG A 379 19.65 13.80 -16.76
C ARG A 379 18.22 14.24 -17.10
N ASP A 380 17.48 13.43 -17.85
CA ASP A 380 16.09 13.66 -18.22
C ASP A 380 15.28 12.38 -18.04
N PRO A 381 15.08 11.92 -16.79
CA PRO A 381 14.50 10.61 -16.50
C PRO A 381 12.98 10.55 -16.70
N TRP A 382 12.31 11.69 -16.90
CA TRP A 382 10.85 11.81 -16.79
C TRP A 382 10.08 10.99 -17.83
N PRO A 383 10.52 10.90 -19.11
CA PRO A 383 9.87 10.01 -20.07
C PRO A 383 9.94 8.52 -19.67
N ALA A 384 10.95 8.11 -18.90
CA ALA A 384 11.05 6.73 -18.40
C ALA A 384 10.15 6.44 -17.20
N LEU A 385 9.59 7.47 -16.58
CA LEU A 385 8.78 7.40 -15.36
C LEU A 385 7.37 7.97 -15.55
N ASP A 386 6.92 8.05 -16.82
CA ASP A 386 5.60 8.56 -17.16
C ASP A 386 4.49 7.78 -16.44
N GLY A 387 3.51 8.51 -15.90
CA GLY A 387 2.47 7.92 -15.06
C GLY A 387 2.87 7.59 -13.63
N ILE A 388 4.16 7.60 -13.27
CA ILE A 388 4.69 7.24 -11.93
C ILE A 388 5.03 8.51 -11.13
N THR A 389 5.92 9.34 -11.69
CA THR A 389 6.43 10.58 -11.08
C THR A 389 6.73 11.62 -12.16
N ASP A 390 6.93 12.87 -11.77
CA ASP A 390 7.26 13.96 -12.67
C ASP A 390 8.40 14.84 -12.13
N ALA A 391 8.92 15.75 -12.98
CA ALA A 391 10.03 16.62 -12.64
C ALA A 391 9.79 17.49 -11.39
N ARG A 392 8.53 17.85 -11.14
CA ARG A 392 8.10 18.70 -10.02
C ARG A 392 7.65 17.88 -8.80
N ASP A 393 7.75 16.55 -8.82
CA ASP A 393 7.30 15.70 -7.71
C ASP A 393 8.22 15.89 -6.48
N PRO A 394 7.75 16.23 -5.28
CA PRO A 394 8.64 16.34 -4.12
C PRO A 394 9.16 14.99 -3.64
N LEU A 395 8.47 13.88 -3.95
CA LEU A 395 8.95 12.54 -3.67
C LEU A 395 10.06 12.19 -4.66
N ARG A 396 11.22 11.77 -4.15
CA ARG A 396 12.37 11.34 -4.94
C ARG A 396 12.67 9.88 -4.65
N LEU A 397 12.59 9.06 -5.69
CA LEU A 397 13.00 7.67 -5.63
C LEU A 397 14.54 7.59 -5.66
N ASN A 398 15.12 6.62 -4.97
CA ASN A 398 16.56 6.38 -4.98
C ASN A 398 16.92 5.24 -5.93
N THR A 399 16.41 4.04 -5.64
CA THR A 399 16.70 2.83 -6.40
C THR A 399 15.41 2.26 -6.98
N ILE A 400 15.48 1.89 -8.24
CA ILE A 400 14.35 1.36 -9.00
C ILE A 400 14.67 -0.08 -9.41
N PHE A 401 13.84 -1.02 -8.96
CA PHE A 401 13.87 -2.42 -9.36
C PHE A 401 13.03 -2.60 -10.63
N ALA A 402 13.58 -2.22 -11.78
CA ALA A 402 12.90 -2.33 -13.07
C ALA A 402 12.69 -3.79 -13.54
N GLY A 403 13.38 -4.76 -12.93
CA GLY A 403 13.08 -6.19 -13.08
C GLY A 403 11.93 -6.68 -12.20
N GLY A 404 11.22 -5.77 -11.53
CA GLY A 404 10.04 -6.02 -10.73
C GLY A 404 10.29 -6.84 -9.46
N PRO A 405 9.23 -7.48 -8.92
CA PRO A 405 9.29 -8.22 -7.66
C PRO A 405 10.42 -9.24 -7.60
N ARG A 406 10.69 -9.95 -8.70
CA ARG A 406 11.76 -10.97 -8.75
C ARG A 406 13.14 -10.38 -8.48
N GLN A 407 13.44 -9.21 -9.04
CA GLN A 407 14.71 -8.52 -8.81
C GLN A 407 14.80 -8.05 -7.34
N TYR A 408 13.71 -7.50 -6.82
CA TYR A 408 13.63 -7.07 -5.42
C TYR A 408 13.82 -8.23 -4.44
N LEU A 409 13.17 -9.38 -4.68
CA LEU A 409 13.31 -10.58 -3.84
C LEU A 409 14.73 -11.15 -3.86
N ALA A 410 15.45 -11.05 -4.98
CA ALA A 410 16.86 -11.44 -5.02
C ALA A 410 17.71 -10.52 -4.12
N PHE A 411 17.57 -9.21 -4.29
CA PHE A 411 18.23 -8.22 -3.44
C PHE A 411 17.92 -8.40 -1.95
N PHE A 412 16.65 -8.59 -1.59
CA PHE A 412 16.22 -8.73 -0.20
C PHE A 412 16.83 -9.97 0.47
N ARG A 413 16.89 -11.10 -0.25
CA ARG A 413 17.54 -12.33 0.24
C ARG A 413 19.05 -12.15 0.40
N ASP A 414 19.69 -11.41 -0.49
CA ASP A 414 21.13 -11.17 -0.39
C ASP A 414 21.45 -10.18 0.74
N LEU A 415 20.57 -9.20 1.01
CA LEU A 415 20.67 -8.33 2.18
C LEU A 415 20.55 -9.13 3.48
N ALA A 416 19.57 -10.02 3.59
CA ALA A 416 19.42 -10.89 4.77
C ALA A 416 20.70 -11.71 5.03
N LYS A 417 21.26 -12.35 4.00
CA LYS A 417 22.53 -13.11 4.10
C LYS A 417 23.72 -12.23 4.48
N ALA A 418 23.83 -11.04 3.90
CA ALA A 418 24.94 -10.13 4.17
C ALA A 418 24.95 -9.68 5.65
N ARG A 419 23.76 -9.39 6.19
CA ARG A 419 23.59 -8.96 7.59
C ARG A 419 23.76 -10.06 8.63
N GLN A 420 23.70 -11.34 8.24
CA GLN A 420 24.07 -12.44 9.14
C GLN A 420 25.58 -12.63 9.30
N ARG A 421 26.39 -12.06 8.41
CA ARG A 421 27.85 -12.25 8.38
C ARG A 421 28.61 -11.14 9.08
N GLY A 422 28.01 -9.95 9.21
CA GLY A 422 28.52 -8.83 10.01
C GLY A 422 27.94 -8.89 11.40
#